data_AF-A0A8H5HDF6-F1
#
_entry.id   AF-A0A8H5HDF6-F1
#
_cell.length_a   1.000
_cell.length_b   1.000
_cell.length_c   1.000
_cell.angle_alpha   90.00
_cell.angle_beta   90.00
_cell.angle_gamma   90.00
#
_symmetry.space_group_name_H-M   'P 1'
#
loop_
_entity.id
_entity.type
_entity.pdbx_description
1 polymer ?
#
loop_
_entity_poly.entity_id
_entity_poly.type
_entity_poly.pdbx_seq_one_letter_code
_entity_poly.pdbx_strand_id
1 'polypeptide(L)'
;MSPPKSLAAYQDTYTKFRAKCRSNHIPISPLEEAELGDCIESTRHDLQNRSGSSAQDLLLSKTLDYQTSLLAPIRRLPPEIYSHIFSIFASISTSSGFNVHLDVRRSLKYHKPRKMLFGAVFTLTWVCSSWRAQAILQSDLWASLNLVIRENKDMLDNEGKELWSFLRECILRAGDFVPLDLRLDLPPTFPLYPDTLGAFECLMIHAHRWRRLIVDTAQLQIYFEFLKRLAASTKLSYPLMLPSLEEIRINFQQGTTPDERIMATATLFSESFPSCPRLQTIGMSHLMLNGQFDRFFQNLTVLEIGRFGGRSFAHLLGRCPLLRSLTIHDFRRTEDLSSSPSDPCCFCHAHLSALTLEIGEYFPKGVWADDALCLPSLSELSVSFGEIYFDDFESTPSFSHMQKVALYELRGMLVRSQCRLRLVKVYKETVHGYCAAQNAIDEFLASIPLRSDAVCLELE
;
A
#
# COMPACT_ATOMS: atom_id res chain seq x y z
N MET A 1 7.74 -63.86 -1.79
CA MET A 1 8.25 -62.47 -1.95
C MET A 1 7.87 -62.01 -3.34
N SER A 2 7.08 -60.94 -3.44
CA SER A 2 6.79 -60.33 -4.74
C SER A 2 8.08 -59.71 -5.32
N PRO A 3 8.34 -59.82 -6.63
CA PRO A 3 9.51 -59.20 -7.23
C PRO A 3 9.50 -57.68 -6.99
N PRO A 4 10.67 -57.04 -6.78
CA PRO A 4 10.74 -55.60 -6.56
C PRO A 4 10.18 -54.86 -7.77
N LYS A 5 9.26 -53.91 -7.52
CA LYS A 5 8.69 -53.05 -8.57
C LYS A 5 9.80 -52.24 -9.23
N SER A 6 9.71 -52.07 -10.55
CA SER A 6 10.65 -51.24 -11.31
C SER A 6 10.47 -49.75 -10.98
N LEU A 7 11.50 -48.94 -11.24
CA LEU A 7 11.43 -47.48 -11.11
C LEU A 7 10.27 -46.88 -11.94
N ALA A 8 10.04 -47.43 -13.13
CA ALA A 8 8.94 -47.02 -14.00
C ALA A 8 7.57 -47.21 -13.34
N ALA A 9 7.34 -48.33 -12.66
CA ALA A 9 6.08 -48.59 -11.96
C ALA A 9 5.81 -47.58 -10.82
N TYR A 10 6.86 -47.15 -10.10
CA TYR A 10 6.73 -46.09 -9.09
C TYR A 10 6.45 -44.72 -9.72
N GLN A 11 7.09 -44.41 -10.85
CA GLN A 11 6.84 -43.18 -11.59
C GLN A 11 5.39 -43.09 -12.10
N ASP A 12 4.83 -44.19 -12.59
CA ASP A 12 3.43 -44.26 -13.04
C ASP A 12 2.47 -44.06 -11.87
N THR A 13 2.75 -44.73 -10.75
CA THR A 13 1.95 -44.60 -9.51
C THR A 13 1.98 -43.16 -9.00
N TYR A 14 3.16 -42.55 -8.92
CA TYR A 14 3.35 -41.15 -8.56
C TYR A 14 2.55 -40.22 -9.49
N THR A 15 2.65 -40.42 -10.80
CA THR A 15 1.97 -39.57 -11.80
C THR A 15 0.44 -39.69 -11.68
N LYS A 16 -0.07 -40.91 -11.46
CA LYS A 16 -1.51 -41.19 -11.22
C LYS A 16 -2.03 -40.43 -9.99
N PHE A 17 -1.39 -40.57 -8.83
CA PHE A 17 -1.87 -39.91 -7.61
C PHE A 17 -1.67 -38.39 -7.64
N ARG A 18 -0.58 -37.91 -8.26
CA ARG A 18 -0.40 -36.48 -8.52
C ARG A 18 -1.54 -35.90 -9.37
N ALA A 19 -1.97 -36.63 -10.41
CA ALA A 19 -3.09 -36.22 -11.26
C ALA A 19 -4.41 -36.18 -10.46
N LYS A 20 -4.71 -37.22 -9.67
CA LYS A 20 -5.89 -37.27 -8.77
C LYS A 20 -5.91 -36.10 -7.77
N CYS A 21 -4.77 -35.77 -7.17
CA CYS A 21 -4.64 -34.64 -6.25
C CYS A 21 -4.95 -33.30 -6.95
N ARG A 22 -4.44 -33.11 -8.16
CA ARG A 22 -4.63 -31.90 -8.98
C ARG A 22 -6.06 -31.73 -9.46
N SER A 23 -6.75 -32.82 -9.80
CA SER A 23 -8.17 -32.82 -10.19
C SER A 23 -9.12 -32.78 -9.00
N ASN A 24 -8.60 -32.77 -7.76
CA ASN A 24 -9.38 -32.85 -6.53
C ASN A 24 -10.35 -34.04 -6.52
N HIS A 25 -9.88 -35.22 -6.94
CA HIS A 25 -10.67 -36.44 -6.90
C HIS A 25 -10.87 -36.88 -5.44
N ILE A 26 -12.06 -36.64 -4.91
CA ILE A 26 -12.45 -37.04 -3.55
C ILE A 26 -13.07 -38.44 -3.64
N PRO A 27 -12.62 -39.42 -2.84
CA PRO A 27 -13.32 -40.70 -2.71
C PRO A 27 -14.76 -40.45 -2.27
N ILE A 28 -15.73 -40.91 -3.04
CA ILE A 28 -17.17 -40.70 -2.82
C ILE A 28 -17.85 -41.88 -2.12
N SER A 29 -17.22 -43.06 -2.13
CA SER A 29 -17.75 -44.26 -1.51
C SER A 29 -16.80 -44.83 -0.44
N PRO A 30 -17.32 -45.55 0.56
CA PRO A 30 -16.49 -46.26 1.54
C PRO A 30 -15.53 -47.26 0.89
N LEU A 31 -15.91 -47.84 -0.25
CA LEU A 31 -15.05 -48.77 -1.00
C LEU A 31 -13.83 -48.05 -1.59
N GLU A 32 -14.02 -46.91 -2.25
CA GLU A 32 -12.91 -46.11 -2.78
C GLU A 32 -11.97 -45.59 -1.67
N GLU A 33 -12.53 -45.25 -0.51
CA GLU A 33 -11.75 -44.88 0.67
C GLU A 33 -10.91 -46.05 1.18
N ALA A 34 -11.49 -47.25 1.28
CA ALA A 34 -10.80 -48.46 1.71
C ALA A 34 -9.68 -48.83 0.71
N GLU A 35 -9.95 -48.80 -0.59
CA GLU A 35 -8.95 -49.05 -1.63
C GLU A 35 -7.78 -48.06 -1.57
N LEU A 36 -8.06 -46.78 -1.32
CA LEU A 36 -7.03 -45.77 -1.13
C LEU A 36 -6.23 -46.00 0.17
N GLY A 37 -6.91 -46.44 1.25
CA GLY A 37 -6.28 -46.86 2.50
C GLY A 37 -5.30 -48.01 2.29
N ASP A 38 -5.71 -49.05 1.57
CA ASP A 38 -4.85 -50.19 1.23
C ASP A 38 -3.64 -49.76 0.38
N CYS A 39 -3.85 -48.83 -0.56
CA CYS A 39 -2.76 -48.25 -1.34
C CYS A 39 -1.75 -47.47 -0.46
N ILE A 40 -2.22 -46.73 0.55
CA ILE A 40 -1.38 -45.99 1.50
C ILE A 40 -0.53 -46.96 2.32
N GLU A 41 -1.14 -48.01 2.88
CA GLU A 41 -0.43 -49.01 3.67
C GLU A 41 0.59 -49.78 2.82
N SER A 42 0.24 -50.12 1.58
CA SER A 42 1.19 -50.74 0.65
C SER A 42 2.40 -49.82 0.36
N THR A 43 2.18 -48.53 0.12
CA THR A 43 3.28 -47.57 -0.12
C THR A 43 4.15 -47.40 1.13
N ARG A 44 3.56 -47.36 2.34
CA ARG A 44 4.30 -47.30 3.61
C ARG A 44 5.18 -48.53 3.81
N HIS A 45 4.63 -49.71 3.58
CA HIS A 45 5.37 -50.96 3.70
C HIS A 45 6.53 -51.02 2.70
N ASP A 46 6.30 -50.64 1.43
CA ASP A 46 7.35 -50.55 0.41
C ASP A 46 8.48 -49.59 0.84
N LEU A 47 8.15 -48.48 1.50
CA LEU A 47 9.12 -47.49 1.99
C LEU A 47 9.90 -47.97 3.23
N GLN A 48 9.25 -48.71 4.15
CA GLN A 48 9.90 -49.29 5.34
C GLN A 48 10.87 -50.43 5.01
N ASN A 49 10.55 -51.25 4.00
CA ASN A 49 11.39 -52.38 3.60
C ASN A 49 12.66 -51.97 2.86
N ARG A 50 12.84 -50.67 2.58
CA ARG A 50 13.99 -50.14 1.83
C ARG A 50 14.99 -49.51 2.78
N SER A 51 16.23 -50.00 2.72
CA SER A 51 17.34 -49.48 3.51
C SER A 51 18.28 -48.68 2.61
N GLY A 52 18.00 -47.40 2.39
CA GLY A 52 18.97 -46.46 1.80
C GLY A 52 18.36 -45.39 0.89
N SER A 53 18.76 -44.13 1.08
CA SER A 53 18.28 -42.95 0.35
C SER A 53 18.48 -43.06 -1.18
N SER A 54 17.48 -43.60 -1.86
CA SER A 54 17.44 -43.74 -3.32
C SER A 54 16.44 -42.78 -3.96
N ALA A 55 16.57 -42.52 -5.26
CA ALA A 55 15.57 -41.75 -6.02
C ALA A 55 14.16 -42.39 -5.96
N GLN A 56 14.10 -43.72 -5.76
CA GLN A 56 12.84 -44.45 -5.60
C GLN A 56 12.15 -44.11 -4.27
N ASP A 57 12.92 -43.92 -3.20
CA ASP A 57 12.39 -43.58 -1.87
C ASP A 57 11.76 -42.18 -1.88
N LEU A 58 12.40 -41.24 -2.58
CA LEU A 58 11.84 -39.89 -2.78
C LEU A 58 10.51 -39.94 -3.56
N LEU A 59 10.42 -40.77 -4.59
CA LEU A 59 9.17 -40.95 -5.35
C LEU A 59 8.07 -41.61 -4.52
N LEU A 60 8.42 -42.64 -3.74
CA LEU A 60 7.51 -43.32 -2.83
C LEU A 60 6.99 -42.37 -1.74
N SER A 61 7.88 -41.60 -1.10
CA SER A 61 7.51 -40.58 -0.11
C SER A 61 6.53 -39.57 -0.70
N LYS A 62 6.83 -38.99 -1.87
CA LYS A 62 5.91 -38.04 -2.52
C LYS A 62 4.59 -38.68 -2.94
N THR A 63 4.61 -39.95 -3.31
CA THR A 63 3.40 -40.71 -3.65
C THR A 63 2.53 -40.90 -2.42
N LEU A 64 3.13 -41.27 -1.28
CA LEU A 64 2.46 -41.37 0.00
C LEU A 64 1.85 -40.03 0.43
N ASP A 65 2.57 -38.92 0.26
CA ASP A 65 2.07 -37.57 0.55
C ASP A 65 0.82 -37.25 -0.29
N TYR A 66 0.81 -37.62 -1.57
CA TYR A 66 -0.37 -37.43 -2.41
C TYR A 66 -1.53 -38.34 -2.00
N GLN A 67 -1.28 -39.62 -1.73
CA GLN A 67 -2.32 -40.55 -1.31
C GLN A 67 -2.97 -40.12 0.01
N THR A 68 -2.17 -39.76 1.01
CA THR A 68 -2.66 -39.24 2.30
C THR A 68 -3.39 -37.91 2.13
N SER A 69 -2.90 -37.01 1.28
CA SER A 69 -3.57 -35.76 0.96
C SER A 69 -4.98 -35.97 0.39
N LEU A 70 -5.23 -37.02 -0.39
CA LEU A 70 -6.56 -37.31 -0.95
C LEU A 70 -7.62 -37.64 0.11
N LEU A 71 -7.21 -38.13 1.28
CA LEU A 71 -8.08 -38.38 2.43
C LEU A 71 -8.18 -37.18 3.39
N ALA A 72 -7.46 -36.09 3.12
CA ALA A 72 -7.45 -34.94 4.02
C ALA A 72 -8.86 -34.31 4.11
N PRO A 73 -9.41 -34.09 5.33
CA PRO A 73 -10.75 -33.53 5.52
C PRO A 73 -10.96 -32.19 4.80
N ILE A 74 -9.88 -31.41 4.65
CA ILE A 74 -9.89 -30.11 3.98
C ILE A 74 -10.47 -30.19 2.57
N ARG A 75 -10.33 -31.32 1.85
CA ARG A 75 -10.85 -31.48 0.49
C ARG A 75 -12.37 -31.57 0.43
N ARG A 76 -13.03 -31.91 1.53
CA ARG A 76 -14.48 -32.08 1.68
C ARG A 76 -15.17 -30.85 2.26
N LEU A 77 -14.43 -29.77 2.48
CA LEU A 77 -15.01 -28.56 3.05
C LEU A 77 -16.05 -27.95 2.08
N PRO A 78 -17.14 -27.39 2.63
CA PRO A 78 -18.08 -26.60 1.84
C PRO A 78 -17.41 -25.37 1.20
N PRO A 79 -17.93 -24.88 0.05
CA PRO A 79 -17.48 -23.65 -0.60
C PRO A 79 -17.36 -22.44 0.34
N GLU A 80 -18.31 -22.27 1.25
CA GLU A 80 -18.37 -21.14 2.18
C GLU A 80 -17.19 -21.13 3.14
N ILE A 81 -16.76 -22.33 3.57
CA ILE A 81 -15.59 -22.48 4.44
C ILE A 81 -14.30 -22.19 3.66
N TYR A 82 -14.21 -22.61 2.38
CA TYR A 82 -13.09 -22.22 1.53
C TYR A 82 -13.03 -20.70 1.34
N SER A 83 -14.16 -20.02 1.12
CA SER A 83 -14.21 -18.56 1.04
C SER A 83 -13.66 -17.89 2.28
N HIS A 84 -14.03 -18.39 3.46
CA HIS A 84 -13.50 -17.83 4.70
C HIS A 84 -11.99 -18.08 4.85
N ILE A 85 -11.52 -19.29 4.57
CA ILE A 85 -10.09 -19.64 4.59
C ILE A 85 -9.31 -18.76 3.60
N PHE A 86 -9.83 -18.54 2.40
CA PHE A 86 -9.16 -17.78 1.36
C PHE A 86 -9.07 -16.30 1.72
N SER A 87 -10.14 -15.73 2.28
CA SER A 87 -10.15 -14.34 2.77
C SER A 87 -9.13 -14.14 3.90
N ILE A 88 -9.05 -15.06 4.87
CA ILE A 88 -8.04 -15.04 5.94
C ILE A 88 -6.63 -15.19 5.35
N PHE A 89 -6.43 -16.12 4.43
CA PHE A 89 -5.13 -16.33 3.82
C PHE A 89 -4.67 -15.09 3.04
N ALA A 90 -5.59 -14.44 2.31
CA ALA A 90 -5.34 -13.22 1.57
C ALA A 90 -4.95 -12.05 2.50
N SER A 91 -5.63 -11.88 3.64
CA SER A 91 -5.31 -10.81 4.60
C SER A 91 -3.96 -11.02 5.30
N ILE A 92 -3.58 -12.27 5.61
CA ILE A 92 -2.30 -12.56 6.30
C ILE A 92 -1.11 -12.57 5.32
N SER A 93 -1.31 -13.07 4.10
CA SER A 93 -0.20 -13.30 3.15
C SER A 93 0.28 -12.04 2.47
N THR A 94 -0.46 -10.95 2.54
CA THR A 94 -0.22 -9.74 1.76
C THR A 94 0.37 -8.65 2.66
N SER A 95 1.70 -8.60 2.75
CA SER A 95 2.38 -7.54 3.51
C SER A 95 2.07 -6.14 3.00
N SER A 96 1.74 -6.01 1.71
CA SER A 96 1.31 -4.74 1.10
C SER A 96 -0.19 -4.49 1.19
N GLY A 97 -0.99 -5.45 1.64
CA GLY A 97 -2.45 -5.39 1.62
C GLY A 97 -3.10 -5.55 0.25
N PHE A 98 -2.39 -6.13 -0.74
CA PHE A 98 -2.92 -6.37 -2.09
C PHE A 98 -2.89 -7.85 -2.47
N ASN A 99 -3.99 -8.37 -3.02
CA ASN A 99 -4.17 -9.81 -3.25
C ASN A 99 -3.54 -10.29 -4.56
N VAL A 100 -3.54 -9.44 -5.57
CA VAL A 100 -2.98 -9.69 -6.90
C VAL A 100 -1.83 -8.74 -7.15
N HIS A 101 -0.66 -9.28 -7.46
CA HIS A 101 0.51 -8.51 -7.86
C HIS A 101 0.89 -8.84 -9.30
N LEU A 102 0.94 -7.79 -10.10
CA LEU A 102 1.35 -7.80 -11.49
C LEU A 102 2.65 -7.02 -11.56
N ASP A 103 3.78 -7.72 -11.69
CA ASP A 103 5.10 -7.09 -11.71
C ASP A 103 5.77 -7.31 -13.05
N VAL A 104 5.92 -6.21 -13.78
CA VAL A 104 6.53 -6.21 -15.10
C VAL A 104 8.02 -5.93 -14.99
N ARG A 105 8.70 -6.79 -14.25
CA ARG A 105 10.15 -6.75 -14.11
C ARG A 105 10.80 -7.67 -15.11
N ARG A 106 11.61 -7.10 -16.00
CA ARG A 106 12.65 -7.88 -16.67
C ARG A 106 13.74 -8.19 -15.64
N SER A 107 13.98 -9.48 -15.41
CA SER A 107 15.11 -9.90 -14.59
C SER A 107 16.41 -9.62 -15.36
N LEU A 108 17.01 -8.46 -15.14
CA LEU A 108 18.28 -8.05 -15.79
C LEU A 108 19.42 -9.07 -15.57
N LYS A 109 19.37 -9.87 -14.49
CA LYS A 109 20.42 -10.84 -14.13
C LYS A 109 20.18 -12.27 -14.61
N TYR A 110 19.00 -12.60 -15.15
CA TYR A 110 18.70 -13.97 -15.58
C TYR A 110 17.96 -13.93 -16.90
N HIS A 111 18.50 -14.58 -17.93
CA HIS A 111 17.87 -14.78 -19.24
C HIS A 111 16.56 -15.58 -19.21
N LYS A 112 15.92 -15.73 -18.06
CA LYS A 112 14.59 -16.32 -17.92
C LYS A 112 13.66 -15.27 -17.30
N PRO A 113 12.57 -14.89 -17.98
CA PRO A 113 11.55 -14.04 -17.37
C PRO A 113 11.08 -14.72 -16.08
N ARG A 114 11.31 -14.06 -14.94
CA ARG A 114 10.74 -14.51 -13.67
C ARG A 114 9.25 -14.16 -13.67
N LYS A 115 8.48 -14.98 -12.96
CA LYS A 115 7.02 -14.94 -12.84
C LYS A 115 6.50 -13.50 -12.72
N MET A 116 5.81 -13.03 -13.76
CA MET A 116 5.16 -11.70 -13.83
C MET A 116 3.95 -11.57 -12.89
N LEU A 117 3.45 -12.71 -12.39
CA LEU A 117 2.23 -12.81 -11.61
C LEU A 117 2.53 -13.48 -10.27
N PHE A 118 2.25 -12.78 -9.17
CA PHE A 118 2.31 -13.34 -7.83
C PHE A 118 1.22 -12.74 -6.93
N GLY A 119 1.03 -13.31 -5.74
CA GLY A 119 -0.04 -12.91 -4.83
C GLY A 119 -0.77 -14.11 -4.22
N ALA A 120 -1.62 -13.83 -3.23
CA ALA A 120 -2.34 -14.84 -2.48
C ALA A 120 -3.25 -15.68 -3.39
N VAL A 121 -3.97 -15.02 -4.32
CA VAL A 121 -4.91 -15.66 -5.25
C VAL A 121 -4.23 -16.73 -6.12
N PHE A 122 -3.01 -16.46 -6.58
CA PHE A 122 -2.27 -17.43 -7.39
C PHE A 122 -1.85 -18.65 -6.57
N THR A 123 -1.44 -18.44 -5.33
CA THR A 123 -1.11 -19.57 -4.46
C THR A 123 -2.32 -20.48 -4.27
N LEU A 124 -3.50 -19.90 -4.03
CA LEU A 124 -4.77 -20.63 -3.88
C LEU A 124 -5.16 -21.40 -5.15
N THR A 125 -5.07 -20.76 -6.33
CA THR A 125 -5.43 -21.37 -7.62
C THR A 125 -4.47 -22.49 -8.07
N TRP A 126 -3.31 -22.63 -7.42
CA TRP A 126 -2.32 -23.67 -7.73
C TRP A 126 -2.41 -24.91 -6.83
N VAL A 127 -3.23 -24.89 -5.77
CA VAL A 127 -3.39 -26.02 -4.84
C VAL A 127 -4.03 -27.24 -5.52
N CYS A 128 -5.28 -27.09 -5.97
CA CYS A 128 -6.00 -28.11 -6.75
C CYS A 128 -7.08 -27.45 -7.62
N SER A 129 -7.73 -28.23 -8.50
CA SER A 129 -8.80 -27.73 -9.38
C SER A 129 -10.00 -27.16 -8.61
N SER A 130 -10.38 -27.77 -7.48
CA SER A 130 -11.50 -27.29 -6.66
C SER A 130 -11.18 -25.95 -6.02
N TRP A 131 -9.99 -25.80 -5.41
CA TRP A 131 -9.54 -24.51 -4.86
C TRP A 131 -9.45 -23.43 -5.94
N ARG A 132 -8.96 -23.80 -7.12
CA ARG A 132 -8.95 -22.89 -8.27
C ARG A 132 -10.34 -22.43 -8.66
N ALA A 133 -11.30 -23.34 -8.77
CA ALA A 133 -12.67 -22.99 -9.10
C ALA A 133 -13.27 -22.05 -8.05
N GLN A 134 -13.07 -22.35 -6.75
CA GLN A 134 -13.57 -21.52 -5.66
C GLN A 134 -12.92 -20.13 -5.63
N ALA A 135 -11.59 -20.05 -5.79
CA ALA A 135 -10.87 -18.77 -5.81
C ALA A 135 -11.27 -17.90 -7.01
N ILE A 136 -11.58 -18.51 -8.16
CA ILE A 136 -12.07 -17.78 -9.34
C ILE A 136 -13.45 -17.17 -9.09
N LEU A 137 -14.32 -17.82 -8.30
CA LEU A 137 -15.68 -17.34 -8.01
C LEU A 137 -15.73 -16.21 -6.95
N GLN A 138 -14.65 -16.01 -6.19
CA GLN A 138 -14.58 -15.03 -5.10
C GLN A 138 -14.05 -13.69 -5.61
N SER A 139 -14.95 -12.78 -5.95
CA SER A 139 -14.64 -11.48 -6.54
C SER A 139 -13.76 -10.58 -5.66
N ASP A 140 -13.89 -10.68 -4.33
CA ASP A 140 -13.08 -9.96 -3.34
C ASP A 140 -11.58 -10.30 -3.42
N LEU A 141 -11.24 -11.53 -3.78
CA LEU A 141 -9.85 -11.92 -4.01
C LEU A 141 -9.21 -11.16 -5.18
N TRP A 142 -10.00 -10.80 -6.19
CA TRP A 142 -9.53 -10.14 -7.41
C TRP A 142 -9.66 -8.61 -7.37
N ALA A 143 -10.31 -8.06 -6.34
CA ALA A 143 -10.62 -6.64 -6.25
C ALA A 143 -9.48 -5.77 -5.70
N SER A 144 -8.37 -6.38 -5.25
CA SER A 144 -7.21 -5.67 -4.70
C SER A 144 -5.96 -5.94 -5.54
N LEU A 145 -5.60 -4.97 -6.37
CA LEU A 145 -4.60 -5.08 -7.43
C LEU A 145 -3.40 -4.18 -7.15
N ASN A 146 -2.19 -4.74 -7.25
CA ASN A 146 -0.93 -4.00 -7.26
C ASN A 146 -0.22 -4.21 -8.60
N LEU A 147 -0.20 -3.16 -9.40
CA LEU A 147 0.39 -3.12 -10.73
C LEU A 147 1.71 -2.36 -10.68
N VAL A 148 2.81 -3.09 -10.81
CA VAL A 148 4.17 -2.55 -10.87
C VAL A 148 4.66 -2.63 -12.31
N ILE A 149 4.75 -1.48 -12.96
CA ILE A 149 5.24 -1.37 -14.33
C ILE A 149 6.60 -0.73 -14.29
N ARG A 150 7.59 -1.37 -14.91
CA ARG A 150 8.94 -0.82 -15.03
C ARG A 150 9.30 -0.59 -16.48
N GLU A 151 10.17 0.38 -16.68
CA GLU A 151 10.74 0.68 -18.00
C GLU A 151 11.37 -0.58 -18.60
N ASN A 152 10.78 -1.04 -19.70
CA ASN A 152 11.37 -2.08 -20.52
C ASN A 152 10.99 -1.78 -21.97
N LYS A 153 11.98 -1.36 -22.76
CA LYS A 153 11.78 -0.99 -24.17
C LYS A 153 11.24 -2.16 -25.01
N ASP A 154 11.45 -3.39 -24.56
CA ASP A 154 11.03 -4.62 -25.24
C ASP A 154 9.61 -5.08 -24.78
N MET A 155 8.90 -4.29 -23.96
CA MET A 155 7.51 -4.56 -23.53
C MET A 155 6.48 -4.57 -24.65
N LEU A 156 6.89 -4.18 -25.86
CA LEU A 156 6.06 -4.23 -27.07
C LEU A 156 5.83 -5.66 -27.58
N ASP A 157 6.51 -6.64 -27.01
CA ASP A 157 6.37 -8.04 -27.41
C ASP A 157 5.10 -8.71 -26.83
N ASN A 158 4.83 -9.94 -27.27
CA ASN A 158 3.66 -10.73 -26.90
C ASN A 158 3.44 -10.86 -25.37
N GLU A 159 4.51 -10.84 -24.57
CA GLU A 159 4.42 -10.95 -23.11
C GLU A 159 3.62 -9.79 -22.48
N GLY A 160 3.76 -8.57 -23.00
CA GLY A 160 2.98 -7.42 -22.53
C GLY A 160 1.49 -7.61 -22.76
N LYS A 161 1.10 -8.13 -23.94
CA LYS A 161 -0.31 -8.39 -24.29
C LYS A 161 -0.97 -9.41 -23.36
N GLU A 162 -0.25 -10.47 -23.01
CA GLU A 162 -0.74 -11.49 -22.07
C GLU A 162 -1.01 -10.90 -20.69
N LEU A 163 -0.10 -10.05 -20.19
CA LEU A 163 -0.27 -9.36 -18.92
C LEU A 163 -1.50 -8.43 -18.93
N TRP A 164 -1.65 -7.62 -19.98
CA TRP A 164 -2.77 -6.69 -20.09
C TRP A 164 -4.12 -7.42 -20.21
N SER A 165 -4.13 -8.53 -20.96
CA SER A 165 -5.29 -9.42 -21.03
C SER A 165 -5.61 -10.04 -19.67
N PHE A 166 -4.57 -10.40 -18.91
CA PHE A 166 -4.73 -10.94 -17.57
C PHE A 166 -5.24 -9.89 -16.56
N LEU A 167 -4.74 -8.64 -16.62
CA LEU A 167 -5.26 -7.54 -15.80
C LEU A 167 -6.75 -7.31 -16.08
N ARG A 168 -7.13 -7.27 -17.36
CA ARG A 168 -8.55 -7.19 -17.76
C ARG A 168 -9.37 -8.31 -17.15
N GLU A 169 -8.87 -9.54 -17.22
CA GLU A 169 -9.56 -10.69 -16.62
C GLU A 169 -9.67 -10.56 -15.09
N CYS A 170 -8.67 -10.03 -14.40
CA CYS A 170 -8.78 -9.77 -12.95
C CYS A 170 -9.89 -8.78 -12.62
N ILE A 171 -9.99 -7.70 -13.39
CA ILE A 171 -11.02 -6.67 -13.21
C ILE A 171 -12.42 -7.25 -13.46
N LEU A 172 -12.57 -8.08 -14.50
CA LEU A 172 -13.82 -8.79 -14.79
C LEU A 172 -14.21 -9.76 -13.67
N ARG A 173 -13.24 -10.51 -13.12
CA ARG A 173 -13.47 -11.43 -11.99
C ARG A 173 -13.83 -10.71 -10.69
N ALA A 174 -13.36 -9.48 -10.50
CA ALA A 174 -13.80 -8.66 -9.38
C ALA A 174 -15.30 -8.29 -9.44
N GLY A 175 -16.01 -8.62 -10.53
CA GLY A 175 -17.42 -8.31 -10.73
C GLY A 175 -17.65 -6.81 -10.88
N ASP A 176 -18.88 -6.32 -10.73
CA ASP A 176 -19.22 -4.88 -10.82
C ASP A 176 -19.51 -4.21 -9.48
N PHE A 177 -19.73 -5.00 -8.43
CA PHE A 177 -20.24 -4.49 -7.15
C PHE A 177 -19.17 -4.40 -6.05
N VAL A 178 -18.06 -5.12 -6.20
CA VAL A 178 -17.00 -5.12 -5.19
C VAL A 178 -16.14 -3.86 -5.34
N PRO A 179 -15.85 -3.13 -4.25
CA PRO A 179 -14.93 -1.99 -4.30
C PRO A 179 -13.54 -2.41 -4.77
N LEU A 180 -12.91 -1.60 -5.62
CA LEU A 180 -11.59 -1.87 -6.16
C LEU A 180 -10.52 -1.09 -5.40
N ASP A 181 -9.48 -1.79 -4.94
CA ASP A 181 -8.27 -1.20 -4.39
C ASP A 181 -7.14 -1.34 -5.41
N LEU A 182 -6.53 -0.23 -5.79
CA LEU A 182 -5.51 -0.17 -6.81
C LEU A 182 -4.23 0.44 -6.27
N ARG A 183 -3.10 -0.21 -6.55
CA ARG A 183 -1.77 0.38 -6.47
C ARG A 183 -1.13 0.36 -7.84
N LEU A 184 -0.66 1.51 -8.29
CA LEU A 184 0.00 1.72 -9.59
C LEU A 184 1.41 2.24 -9.33
N ASP A 185 2.43 1.42 -9.58
CA ASP A 185 3.83 1.85 -9.62
C ASP A 185 4.24 2.04 -11.08
N LEU A 186 4.30 3.31 -11.51
CA LEU A 186 4.49 3.71 -12.90
C LEU A 186 5.93 4.23 -13.11
N PRO A 187 6.58 3.86 -14.23
CA PRO A 187 7.94 4.29 -14.47
C PRO A 187 8.01 5.78 -14.90
N PRO A 188 9.20 6.42 -14.77
CA PRO A 188 9.44 7.81 -15.18
C PRO A 188 9.28 8.06 -16.67
N THR A 189 9.28 7.04 -17.52
CA THR A 189 8.88 7.15 -18.92
C THR A 189 7.90 6.02 -19.21
N PHE A 190 6.62 6.29 -19.05
CA PHE A 190 5.56 5.33 -19.39
C PHE A 190 5.04 5.61 -20.81
N PRO A 191 5.54 4.91 -21.85
CA PRO A 191 4.97 5.03 -23.18
C PRO A 191 3.55 4.46 -23.20
N LEU A 192 2.61 5.27 -23.67
CA LEU A 192 1.22 4.88 -23.86
C LEU A 192 1.08 4.14 -25.20
N TYR A 193 1.27 2.83 -25.17
CA TYR A 193 1.01 1.97 -26.33
C TYR A 193 -0.48 1.60 -26.41
N PRO A 194 -1.05 1.38 -27.62
CA PRO A 194 -2.45 0.99 -27.80
C PRO A 194 -2.92 -0.18 -26.92
N ASP A 195 -2.09 -1.21 -26.77
CA ASP A 195 -2.44 -2.39 -25.96
C ASP A 195 -2.48 -2.08 -24.46
N THR A 196 -1.58 -1.21 -23.98
CA THR A 196 -1.58 -0.74 -22.57
C THR A 196 -2.83 0.09 -22.30
N LEU A 197 -3.22 0.94 -23.26
CA LEU A 197 -4.43 1.75 -23.17
C LEU A 197 -5.66 0.86 -22.96
N GLY A 198 -5.80 -0.25 -23.71
CA GLY A 198 -6.98 -1.12 -23.59
C GLY A 198 -7.19 -1.75 -22.19
N ALA A 199 -6.15 -1.99 -21.41
CA ALA A 199 -6.29 -2.48 -20.03
C ALA A 199 -6.60 -1.35 -19.04
N PHE A 200 -5.97 -0.19 -19.23
CA PHE A 200 -6.29 0.98 -18.42
C PHE A 200 -7.67 1.54 -18.72
N GLU A 201 -8.14 1.49 -19.96
CA GLU A 201 -9.53 1.78 -20.32
C GLU A 201 -10.49 0.89 -19.52
N CYS A 202 -10.17 -0.40 -19.38
CA CYS A 202 -10.94 -1.30 -18.53
C CYS A 202 -10.91 -0.86 -17.05
N LEU A 203 -9.75 -0.50 -16.50
CA LEU A 203 -9.67 0.08 -15.16
C LEU A 203 -10.54 1.34 -15.01
N MET A 204 -10.51 2.23 -16.01
CA MET A 204 -11.25 3.49 -16.02
C MET A 204 -12.77 3.29 -16.10
N ILE A 205 -13.24 2.30 -16.87
CA ILE A 205 -14.67 1.93 -16.93
C ILE A 205 -15.19 1.57 -15.54
N HIS A 206 -14.34 0.94 -14.72
CA HIS A 206 -14.67 0.57 -13.34
C HIS A 206 -14.20 1.60 -12.30
N ALA A 207 -13.84 2.83 -12.70
CA ALA A 207 -13.36 3.88 -11.80
C ALA A 207 -14.36 4.27 -10.70
N HIS A 208 -15.66 4.14 -10.99
CA HIS A 208 -16.73 4.40 -10.04
C HIS A 208 -16.68 3.50 -8.79
N ARG A 209 -15.95 2.37 -8.85
CA ARG A 209 -15.78 1.40 -7.75
C ARG A 209 -14.48 1.58 -6.99
N TRP A 210 -13.57 2.43 -7.46
CA TRP A 210 -12.28 2.62 -6.82
C TRP A 210 -12.52 3.15 -5.42
N ARG A 211 -12.14 2.38 -4.42
CA ARG A 211 -12.18 2.76 -3.01
C ARG A 211 -10.85 3.30 -2.55
N ARG A 212 -9.77 2.63 -2.93
CA ARG A 212 -8.40 3.00 -2.61
C ARG A 212 -7.57 3.11 -3.88
N LEU A 213 -6.88 4.24 -4.05
CA LEU A 213 -5.96 4.45 -5.15
C LEU A 213 -4.59 4.90 -4.62
N ILE A 214 -3.57 4.07 -4.81
CA ILE A 214 -2.17 4.41 -4.51
C ILE A 214 -1.43 4.54 -5.84
N VAL A 215 -0.78 5.67 -6.07
CA VAL A 215 0.02 5.93 -7.26
C VAL A 215 1.44 6.23 -6.81
N ASP A 216 2.37 5.36 -7.15
CA ASP A 216 3.80 5.58 -7.05
C ASP A 216 4.30 5.95 -8.44
N THR A 217 4.88 7.15 -8.61
CA THR A 217 5.45 7.57 -9.90
C THR A 217 6.68 8.42 -9.69
N ALA A 218 7.64 8.34 -10.61
CA ALA A 218 8.78 9.26 -10.58
C ALA A 218 8.42 10.66 -11.08
N GLN A 219 7.41 10.79 -11.95
CA GLN A 219 7.02 12.07 -12.57
C GLN A 219 5.51 12.23 -12.63
N LEU A 220 5.00 13.27 -11.97
CA LEU A 220 3.57 13.56 -11.92
C LEU A 220 3.01 13.94 -13.30
N GLN A 221 3.78 14.65 -14.12
CA GLN A 221 3.35 15.07 -15.47
C GLN A 221 2.96 13.90 -16.37
N ILE A 222 3.61 12.75 -16.20
CA ILE A 222 3.29 11.55 -16.98
C ILE A 222 1.97 10.96 -16.53
N TYR A 223 1.70 10.96 -15.23
CA TYR A 223 0.40 10.56 -14.71
C TYR A 223 -0.72 11.47 -15.23
N PHE A 224 -0.47 12.76 -15.39
CA PHE A 224 -1.43 13.68 -16.01
C PHE A 224 -1.72 13.38 -17.46
N GLU A 225 -0.66 13.33 -18.27
CA GLU A 225 -0.80 13.02 -19.69
C GLU A 225 -1.48 11.66 -19.87
N PHE A 226 -1.17 10.72 -19.00
CA PHE A 226 -1.81 9.43 -18.91
C PHE A 226 -3.31 9.52 -18.62
N LEU A 227 -3.74 10.20 -17.55
CA LEU A 227 -5.15 10.38 -17.22
C LEU A 227 -5.90 11.15 -18.31
N LYS A 228 -5.29 12.21 -18.86
CA LYS A 228 -5.88 13.02 -19.94
C LYS A 228 -6.10 12.18 -21.20
N ARG A 229 -5.10 11.40 -21.60
CA ARG A 229 -5.19 10.51 -22.77
C ARG A 229 -6.20 9.39 -22.56
N LEU A 230 -6.26 8.81 -21.36
CA LEU A 230 -7.27 7.79 -21.04
C LEU A 230 -8.68 8.35 -21.01
N ALA A 231 -8.88 9.55 -20.44
CA ALA A 231 -10.17 10.22 -20.48
C ALA A 231 -10.60 10.49 -21.93
N ALA A 232 -9.66 10.94 -22.77
CA ALA A 232 -9.91 11.16 -24.19
C ALA A 232 -10.24 9.85 -24.95
N SER A 233 -9.59 8.72 -24.63
CA SER A 233 -9.81 7.46 -25.34
C SER A 233 -11.10 6.74 -24.93
N THR A 234 -11.47 6.82 -23.67
CA THR A 234 -12.66 6.13 -23.12
C THR A 234 -13.99 6.80 -23.45
N LYS A 235 -13.98 7.97 -24.09
CA LYS A 235 -15.17 8.86 -24.25
C LYS A 235 -15.87 9.16 -22.92
N LEU A 236 -15.21 8.93 -21.78
CA LEU A 236 -15.76 9.29 -20.48
C LEU A 236 -15.83 10.81 -20.40
N SER A 237 -16.92 11.33 -19.87
CA SER A 237 -17.03 12.76 -19.60
C SER A 237 -15.98 13.12 -18.56
N TYR A 238 -14.95 13.85 -18.99
CA TYR A 238 -14.04 14.51 -18.06
C TYR A 238 -14.77 15.73 -17.51
N PRO A 239 -14.76 15.94 -16.20
CA PRO A 239 -13.91 15.27 -15.21
C PRO A 239 -14.43 13.93 -14.63
N LEU A 240 -13.52 13.04 -14.18
CA LEU A 240 -13.85 11.70 -13.69
C LEU A 240 -14.66 11.73 -12.39
N MET A 241 -15.77 10.99 -12.35
CA MET A 241 -16.54 10.80 -11.12
C MET A 241 -16.05 9.56 -10.37
N LEU A 242 -15.55 9.76 -9.15
CA LEU A 242 -15.07 8.69 -8.27
C LEU A 242 -15.91 8.64 -6.98
N PRO A 243 -17.20 8.27 -7.07
CA PRO A 243 -18.13 8.33 -5.95
C PRO A 243 -17.74 7.41 -4.77
N SER A 244 -17.00 6.33 -5.04
CA SER A 244 -16.59 5.35 -4.02
C SER A 244 -15.21 5.61 -3.43
N LEU A 245 -14.46 6.61 -3.93
CA LEU A 245 -13.08 6.82 -3.51
C LEU A 245 -13.03 7.34 -2.08
N GLU A 246 -12.41 6.55 -1.20
CA GLU A 246 -12.24 6.80 0.23
C GLU A 246 -10.80 7.19 0.55
N GLU A 247 -9.84 6.65 -0.20
CA GLU A 247 -8.41 6.89 0.00
C GLU A 247 -7.68 7.13 -1.33
N ILE A 248 -6.90 8.21 -1.37
CA ILE A 248 -5.93 8.45 -2.44
C ILE A 248 -4.54 8.69 -1.85
N ARG A 249 -3.53 7.99 -2.36
CA ARG A 249 -2.12 8.21 -2.02
C ARG A 249 -1.31 8.43 -3.29
N ILE A 250 -0.54 9.50 -3.35
CA ILE A 250 0.30 9.84 -4.51
C ILE A 250 1.72 10.08 -4.03
N ASN A 251 2.59 9.13 -4.33
CA ASN A 251 3.99 9.14 -3.93
C ASN A 251 4.89 9.48 -5.11
N PHE A 252 5.79 10.43 -4.92
CA PHE A 252 6.76 10.85 -5.93
C PHE A 252 8.15 10.35 -5.58
N GLN A 253 8.79 9.63 -6.50
CA GLN A 253 10.21 9.31 -6.36
C GLN A 253 11.05 10.60 -6.48
N GLN A 254 12.17 10.68 -5.76
CA GLN A 254 13.04 11.85 -5.73
C GLN A 254 13.66 12.10 -7.13
N GLY A 255 13.70 13.35 -7.62
CA GLY A 255 14.37 13.70 -8.89
C GLY A 255 13.84 14.90 -9.69
N THR A 256 12.65 15.42 -9.40
CA THR A 256 12.11 16.65 -10.01
C THR A 256 12.21 17.81 -9.04
N THR A 257 12.31 19.04 -9.57
CA THR A 257 12.41 20.22 -8.72
C THR A 257 11.11 20.38 -7.88
N PRO A 258 11.20 20.90 -6.65
CA PRO A 258 10.02 21.05 -5.78
C PRO A 258 8.89 21.85 -6.44
N ASP A 259 9.23 22.92 -7.16
CA ASP A 259 8.24 23.85 -7.72
C ASP A 259 7.42 23.22 -8.85
N GLU A 260 8.05 22.44 -9.73
CA GLU A 260 7.36 21.71 -10.79
C GLU A 260 6.37 20.67 -10.23
N ARG A 261 6.77 19.98 -9.15
CA ARG A 261 5.92 18.98 -8.47
C ARG A 261 4.68 19.63 -7.88
N ILE A 262 4.86 20.79 -7.27
CA ILE A 262 3.81 21.51 -6.58
C ILE A 262 2.73 21.99 -7.57
N MET A 263 3.15 22.66 -8.65
CA MET A 263 2.23 23.14 -9.67
C MET A 263 1.49 22.01 -10.38
N ALA A 264 2.17 20.90 -10.63
CA ALA A 264 1.53 19.72 -11.16
C ALA A 264 0.48 19.19 -10.17
N THR A 265 0.77 19.08 -8.87
CA THR A 265 -0.18 18.51 -7.90
C THR A 265 -1.49 19.29 -7.79
N ALA A 266 -1.39 20.62 -7.78
CA ALA A 266 -2.50 21.57 -7.83
C ALA A 266 -3.50 21.26 -8.96
N THR A 267 -2.98 21.09 -10.17
CA THR A 267 -3.76 20.83 -11.38
C THR A 267 -4.46 19.46 -11.33
N LEU A 268 -4.00 18.54 -10.49
CA LEU A 268 -4.42 17.14 -10.54
C LEU A 268 -5.81 17.00 -9.95
N PHE A 269 -5.98 17.57 -8.77
CA PHE A 269 -7.23 17.49 -8.04
C PHE A 269 -8.30 18.37 -8.65
N SER A 270 -7.92 19.57 -9.12
CA SER A 270 -8.87 20.47 -9.76
C SER A 270 -9.43 19.90 -11.07
N GLU A 271 -8.56 19.34 -11.93
CA GLU A 271 -8.99 18.85 -13.23
C GLU A 271 -9.54 17.42 -13.13
N SER A 272 -8.87 16.51 -12.41
CA SER A 272 -9.13 15.06 -12.55
C SER A 272 -10.15 14.50 -11.57
N PHE A 273 -10.34 15.13 -10.41
CA PHE A 273 -11.06 14.50 -9.29
C PHE A 273 -12.16 15.37 -8.68
N PRO A 274 -12.94 16.16 -9.43
CA PRO A 274 -13.84 17.21 -8.94
C PRO A 274 -14.88 16.79 -7.91
N SER A 275 -15.19 15.49 -7.83
CA SER A 275 -16.24 14.93 -6.98
C SER A 275 -15.82 13.56 -6.45
N CYS A 276 -15.24 13.58 -5.26
CA CYS A 276 -14.93 12.40 -4.46
C CYS A 276 -15.63 12.55 -3.10
N PRO A 277 -16.97 12.40 -3.03
CA PRO A 277 -17.75 12.75 -1.83
C PRO A 277 -17.39 11.91 -0.60
N ARG A 278 -16.84 10.71 -0.81
CA ARG A 278 -16.43 9.79 0.25
C ARG A 278 -14.95 9.89 0.61
N LEU A 279 -14.19 10.80 0.00
CA LEU A 279 -12.76 10.88 0.20
C LEU A 279 -12.46 11.31 1.64
N GLN A 280 -11.80 10.42 2.37
CA GLN A 280 -11.50 10.58 3.79
C GLN A 280 -9.99 10.60 4.07
N THR A 281 -9.19 9.99 3.20
CA THR A 281 -7.74 9.89 3.36
C THR A 281 -7.03 10.41 2.12
N ILE A 282 -6.13 11.37 2.31
CA ILE A 282 -5.23 11.87 1.27
C ILE A 282 -3.80 11.69 1.77
N GLY A 283 -2.98 10.98 0.99
CA GLY A 283 -1.53 10.89 1.18
C GLY A 283 -0.82 11.47 -0.03
N MET A 284 0.11 12.39 0.14
CA MET A 284 0.80 13.04 -0.99
C MET A 284 2.23 13.34 -0.64
N SER A 285 3.17 13.09 -1.55
CA SER A 285 4.55 13.51 -1.27
C SER A 285 4.71 15.03 -1.27
N HIS A 286 3.86 15.79 -1.96
CA HIS A 286 3.92 17.26 -2.02
C HIS A 286 2.49 17.82 -2.01
N LEU A 287 2.25 18.89 -1.24
CA LEU A 287 0.98 19.62 -1.26
C LEU A 287 1.23 21.12 -1.12
N MET A 288 0.58 21.92 -1.96
CA MET A 288 0.49 23.37 -1.80
C MET A 288 -0.97 23.78 -1.83
N LEU A 289 -1.37 24.60 -0.86
CA LEU A 289 -2.74 25.08 -0.77
C LEU A 289 -3.00 26.17 -1.80
N ASN A 290 -3.71 25.81 -2.87
CA ASN A 290 -4.37 26.79 -3.73
C ASN A 290 -5.87 26.82 -3.41
N GLY A 291 -6.60 27.85 -3.86
CA GLY A 291 -8.04 27.99 -3.63
C GLY A 291 -8.93 26.88 -4.22
N GLN A 292 -8.37 25.94 -5.01
CA GLN A 292 -9.17 24.92 -5.70
C GLN A 292 -9.40 23.65 -4.87
N PHE A 293 -8.63 23.44 -3.80
CA PHE A 293 -8.75 22.23 -2.98
C PHE A 293 -9.88 22.25 -1.95
N ASP A 294 -10.54 23.40 -1.74
CA ASP A 294 -11.49 23.60 -0.64
C ASP A 294 -12.66 22.60 -0.64
N ARG A 295 -13.01 22.03 -1.79
CA ARG A 295 -14.07 21.03 -1.91
C ARG A 295 -13.66 19.64 -1.41
N PHE A 296 -12.38 19.27 -1.57
CA PHE A 296 -11.89 17.93 -1.19
C PHE A 296 -11.65 17.81 0.31
N PHE A 297 -11.32 18.93 0.95
CA PHE A 297 -10.91 18.93 2.34
C PHE A 297 -12.07 18.92 3.34
N GLN A 298 -13.31 19.12 2.88
CA GLN A 298 -14.48 19.17 3.76
C GLN A 298 -14.73 17.85 4.51
N ASN A 299 -14.53 16.72 3.83
CA ASN A 299 -14.77 15.37 4.39
C ASN A 299 -13.47 14.67 4.82
N LEU A 300 -12.33 15.35 4.72
CA LEU A 300 -11.04 14.75 4.97
C LEU A 300 -10.83 14.50 6.46
N THR A 301 -10.45 13.28 6.81
CA THR A 301 -10.19 12.85 8.19
C THR A 301 -8.73 12.51 8.44
N VAL A 302 -8.00 12.09 7.39
CA VAL A 302 -6.58 11.76 7.46
C VAL A 302 -5.85 12.46 6.32
N LEU A 303 -4.81 13.21 6.66
CA LEU A 303 -3.95 13.91 5.71
C LEU A 303 -2.49 13.57 6.00
N GLU A 304 -1.83 12.94 5.04
CA GLU A 304 -0.40 12.62 5.10
C GLU A 304 0.33 13.39 3.99
N ILE A 305 1.29 14.22 4.35
CA ILE A 305 2.02 15.06 3.41
C ILE A 305 3.52 14.85 3.61
N GLY A 306 4.23 14.53 2.53
CA GLY A 306 5.69 14.61 2.49
C GLY A 306 6.13 16.06 2.72
N ARG A 307 6.05 16.88 1.68
CA ARG A 307 6.39 18.30 1.71
C ARG A 307 5.16 19.18 1.57
N PHE A 308 4.88 19.98 2.59
CA PHE A 308 3.82 20.97 2.59
C PHE A 308 4.38 22.37 2.32
N GLY A 309 3.87 23.03 1.28
CA GLY A 309 4.12 24.45 0.99
C GLY A 309 2.91 25.29 1.40
N GLY A 310 3.06 26.15 2.39
CA GLY A 310 1.97 27.02 2.82
C GLY A 310 2.41 28.08 3.83
N ARG A 311 1.45 28.90 4.27
CA ARG A 311 1.70 29.99 5.24
C ARG A 311 1.80 29.51 6.68
N SER A 312 0.82 28.72 7.14
CA SER A 312 0.70 28.25 8.52
C SER A 312 -0.18 26.99 8.61
N PHE A 313 -0.11 26.27 9.74
CA PHE A 313 -1.00 25.14 9.98
C PHE A 313 -2.46 25.56 10.19
N ALA A 314 -2.70 26.73 10.78
CA ALA A 314 -4.05 27.26 10.92
C ALA A 314 -4.73 27.41 9.55
N HIS A 315 -3.99 27.83 8.52
CA HIS A 315 -4.53 27.93 7.17
C HIS A 315 -4.91 26.57 6.57
N LEU A 316 -4.09 25.53 6.77
CA LEU A 316 -4.39 24.17 6.32
C LEU A 316 -5.61 23.59 7.04
N LEU A 317 -5.60 23.69 8.37
CA LEU A 317 -6.64 23.13 9.23
C LEU A 317 -7.97 23.87 9.05
N GLY A 318 -7.96 25.16 8.74
CA GLY A 318 -9.15 25.93 8.38
C GLY A 318 -9.89 25.40 7.17
N ARG A 319 -9.20 24.71 6.27
CA ARG A 319 -9.80 24.08 5.09
C ARG A 319 -10.22 22.63 5.33
N CYS A 320 -9.73 21.99 6.38
CA CYS A 320 -9.97 20.58 6.68
C CYS A 320 -10.72 20.41 8.01
N PRO A 321 -11.96 20.92 8.17
CA PRO A 321 -12.61 21.04 9.48
C PRO A 321 -12.85 19.71 10.20
N LEU A 322 -12.91 18.59 9.46
CA LEU A 322 -13.12 17.25 10.01
C LEU A 322 -11.82 16.45 10.23
N LEU A 323 -10.66 17.08 10.05
CA LEU A 323 -9.38 16.39 10.10
C LEU A 323 -9.08 15.84 11.49
N ARG A 324 -8.79 14.54 11.57
CA ARG A 324 -8.49 13.82 12.83
C ARG A 324 -7.02 13.48 12.96
N SER A 325 -6.36 13.18 11.84
CA SER A 325 -4.95 12.85 11.78
C SER A 325 -4.24 13.69 10.73
N LEU A 326 -3.15 14.34 11.13
CA LEU A 326 -2.27 15.11 10.24
C LEU A 326 -0.83 14.63 10.37
N THR A 327 -0.22 14.26 9.26
CA THR A 327 1.21 13.92 9.17
C THR A 327 1.90 14.83 8.18
N ILE A 328 2.97 15.51 8.58
CA ILE A 328 3.76 16.41 7.72
C ILE A 328 5.26 16.16 7.93
N HIS A 329 5.96 15.78 6.86
CA HIS A 329 7.39 15.46 6.89
C HIS A 329 8.33 16.66 6.61
N ASP A 330 7.88 17.65 5.86
CA ASP A 330 8.67 18.84 5.53
C ASP A 330 7.71 20.03 5.37
N PHE A 331 7.87 21.07 6.16
CA PHE A 331 7.08 22.30 6.04
C PHE A 331 7.95 23.40 5.42
N ARG A 332 7.46 24.01 4.34
CA ARG A 332 8.08 25.16 3.70
C ARG A 332 7.13 26.34 3.67
N ARG A 333 7.61 27.49 4.14
CA ARG A 333 6.85 28.73 4.07
C ARG A 333 6.82 29.22 2.64
N THR A 334 5.62 29.36 2.09
CA THR A 334 5.42 29.96 0.77
C THR A 334 4.83 31.36 0.96
N GLU A 335 5.48 32.35 0.38
CA GLU A 335 4.93 33.71 0.30
C GLU A 335 3.82 33.69 -0.75
N ASP A 336 2.59 33.36 -0.36
CA ASP A 336 1.49 33.54 -1.31
C ASP A 336 1.35 35.05 -1.54
N LEU A 337 1.68 35.51 -2.75
CA LEU A 337 1.62 36.93 -3.09
C LEU A 337 0.18 37.50 -3.15
N SER A 338 -0.85 36.63 -3.07
CA SER A 338 -2.21 36.96 -3.48
C SER A 338 -3.21 37.28 -2.37
N SER A 339 -2.92 36.96 -1.11
CA SER A 339 -3.83 37.31 -0.01
C SER A 339 -3.12 38.22 1.01
N SER A 340 -3.58 39.47 1.08
CA SER A 340 -3.24 40.37 2.19
C SER A 340 -3.51 39.64 3.51
N PRO A 341 -2.67 39.82 4.54
CA PRO A 341 -2.91 39.23 5.85
C PRO A 341 -4.25 39.77 6.37
N SER A 342 -5.29 38.96 6.24
CA SER A 342 -6.50 39.14 7.06
C SER A 342 -6.06 39.01 8.51
N ASP A 343 -6.57 39.89 9.37
CA ASP A 343 -6.21 39.94 10.79
C ASP A 343 -6.13 38.53 11.43
N PRO A 344 -5.16 38.30 12.34
CA PRO A 344 -4.96 37.01 12.98
C PRO A 344 -6.16 36.65 13.86
N CYS A 345 -7.15 35.99 13.25
CA CYS A 345 -8.28 35.42 13.98
C CYS A 345 -7.84 34.13 14.65
N CYS A 346 -8.14 33.99 15.94
CA CYS A 346 -7.98 32.73 16.67
C CYS A 346 -8.75 31.61 15.97
N PHE A 347 -8.03 30.61 15.49
CA PHE A 347 -8.53 29.42 14.80
C PHE A 347 -8.44 28.19 15.70
N CYS A 348 -9.60 27.65 16.09
CA CYS A 348 -9.68 26.46 16.92
C CYS A 348 -10.11 25.24 16.08
N HIS A 349 -9.27 24.21 16.03
CA HIS A 349 -9.58 22.95 15.35
C HIS A 349 -10.05 21.87 16.34
N ALA A 350 -11.36 21.62 16.38
CA ALA A 350 -11.98 20.77 17.39
C ALA A 350 -11.79 19.26 17.17
N HIS A 351 -11.37 18.81 15.98
CA HIS A 351 -11.37 17.38 15.63
C HIS A 351 -9.98 16.75 15.52
N LEU A 352 -8.90 17.54 15.51
CA LEU A 352 -7.56 17.01 15.28
C LEU A 352 -7.07 16.31 16.55
N SER A 353 -7.00 14.99 16.50
CA SER A 353 -6.65 14.14 17.64
C SER A 353 -5.23 13.59 17.58
N ALA A 354 -4.66 13.48 16.38
CA ALA A 354 -3.31 12.99 16.14
C ALA A 354 -2.51 13.93 15.22
N LEU A 355 -1.28 14.24 15.62
CA LEU A 355 -0.36 15.11 14.88
C LEU A 355 1.02 14.45 14.81
N THR A 356 1.49 14.21 13.59
CA THR A 356 2.83 13.72 13.30
C THR A 356 3.60 14.77 12.51
N LEU A 357 4.78 15.16 13.00
CA LEU A 357 5.59 16.21 12.42
C LEU A 357 7.03 15.76 12.33
N GLU A 358 7.70 16.18 11.27
CA GLU A 358 9.15 16.10 11.15
C GLU A 358 9.72 17.53 11.09
N ILE A 359 10.58 17.85 12.04
CA ILE A 359 11.18 19.19 12.19
C ILE A 359 12.58 19.16 11.57
N GLY A 360 12.65 19.56 10.30
CA GLY A 360 13.91 19.74 9.57
C GLY A 360 14.63 21.04 9.92
N GLU A 361 15.84 21.19 9.38
CA GLU A 361 16.70 22.37 9.58
C GLU A 361 16.05 23.68 9.11
N TYR A 362 15.27 23.61 8.02
CA TYR A 362 14.61 24.76 7.40
C TYR A 362 13.18 24.98 7.88
N PHE A 363 12.79 24.39 9.01
CA PHE A 363 11.44 24.58 9.55
C PHE A 363 11.23 26.08 9.87
N PRO A 364 10.26 26.76 9.24
CA PRO A 364 10.15 28.20 9.35
C PRO A 364 9.62 28.61 10.72
N LYS A 365 10.00 29.82 11.16
CA LYS A 365 9.42 30.45 12.35
C LYS A 365 8.01 30.95 12.07
N GLY A 366 7.18 30.97 13.10
CA GLY A 366 5.82 31.50 13.03
C GLY A 366 4.80 30.52 12.44
N VAL A 367 5.15 29.26 12.23
CA VAL A 367 4.21 28.24 11.73
C VAL A 367 3.06 28.03 12.71
N TRP A 368 3.35 28.20 14.00
CA TRP A 368 2.41 28.12 15.12
C TRP A 368 2.09 29.49 15.74
N ALA A 369 2.93 30.49 15.49
CA ALA A 369 3.07 31.67 16.35
C ALA A 369 2.11 32.82 16.05
N ASP A 370 1.20 32.69 15.08
CA ASP A 370 0.14 33.69 14.85
C ASP A 370 -0.92 33.71 15.97
N ASP A 371 -0.59 33.25 17.19
CA ASP A 371 -1.41 33.11 18.41
C ASP A 371 -2.80 32.49 18.25
N ALA A 372 -3.09 32.01 17.04
CA ALA A 372 -4.43 31.72 16.61
C ALA A 372 -4.74 30.24 16.73
N LEU A 373 -3.77 29.35 16.58
CA LEU A 373 -4.06 27.92 16.49
C LEU A 373 -4.31 27.31 17.88
N CYS A 374 -5.53 26.79 18.07
CA CYS A 374 -5.92 26.00 19.22
C CYS A 374 -6.32 24.58 18.78
N LEU A 375 -5.73 23.55 19.39
CA LEU A 375 -5.97 22.13 19.12
C LEU A 375 -6.46 21.37 20.36
N PRO A 376 -7.64 21.71 20.93
CA PRO A 376 -8.08 21.18 22.22
C PRO A 376 -8.26 19.67 22.28
N SER A 377 -8.50 19.03 21.13
CA SER A 377 -8.71 17.58 21.03
C SER A 377 -7.44 16.78 20.77
N LEU A 378 -6.28 17.44 20.65
CA LEU A 378 -5.03 16.77 20.36
C LEU A 378 -4.61 15.87 21.53
N SER A 379 -4.47 14.59 21.25
CA SER A 379 -4.20 13.55 22.25
C SER A 379 -2.99 12.69 21.90
N GLU A 380 -2.57 12.67 20.63
CA GLU A 380 -1.42 11.93 20.14
C GLU A 380 -0.48 12.88 19.39
N LEU A 381 0.77 12.93 19.82
CA LEU A 381 1.81 13.75 19.23
C LEU A 381 3.00 12.88 18.89
N SER A 382 3.48 13.00 17.66
CA SER A 382 4.68 12.33 17.18
C SER A 382 5.60 13.36 16.53
N VAL A 383 6.81 13.51 17.05
CA VAL A 383 7.81 14.44 16.53
C VAL A 383 9.07 13.68 16.15
N SER A 384 9.45 13.78 14.88
CA SER A 384 10.76 13.37 14.37
C SER A 384 11.56 14.59 13.93
N PHE A 385 12.84 14.38 13.66
CA PHE A 385 13.73 15.41 13.14
C PHE A 385 14.18 15.00 11.73
N GLY A 386 14.19 15.95 10.81
CA GLY A 386 14.52 15.70 9.40
C GLY A 386 16.03 15.63 9.16
N GLU A 387 16.40 15.43 7.89
CA GLU A 387 17.81 15.43 7.46
C GLU A 387 18.49 16.75 7.83
N ILE A 388 19.70 16.66 8.39
CA ILE A 388 20.58 17.80 8.64
C ILE A 388 21.50 17.87 7.42
N TYR A 389 21.47 18.98 6.68
CA TYR A 389 22.40 19.14 5.56
C TYR A 389 23.76 19.53 6.12
N PHE A 390 24.78 18.73 5.82
CA PHE A 390 26.16 19.14 6.06
C PHE A 390 26.49 20.17 5.00
N ASP A 391 26.56 21.43 5.41
CA ASP A 391 27.43 22.34 4.70
C ASP A 391 28.85 21.78 4.93
N ASP A 392 29.49 21.35 3.84
CA ASP A 392 30.80 20.71 3.88
C ASP A 392 31.75 21.52 4.79
N PHE A 393 32.58 20.81 5.57
CA PHE A 393 33.62 21.30 6.50
C PHE A 393 33.25 21.37 8.01
N GLU A 394 33.56 20.26 8.69
CA GLU A 394 34.03 20.13 10.10
C GLU A 394 33.12 20.53 11.28
N SER A 395 31.92 21.06 11.09
CA SER A 395 31.04 21.31 12.23
C SER A 395 30.35 20.02 12.71
N THR A 396 30.50 19.70 14.00
CA THR A 396 29.69 18.66 14.65
C THR A 396 28.22 18.98 14.44
N PRO A 397 27.38 18.03 14.00
CA PRO A 397 25.96 18.28 13.75
C PRO A 397 25.33 18.80 15.04
N SER A 398 25.02 20.10 15.06
CA SER A 398 24.43 20.75 16.21
C SER A 398 22.94 20.89 15.96
N PHE A 399 22.13 20.53 16.96
CA PHE A 399 20.68 20.72 16.92
C PHE A 399 20.39 22.19 16.62
N SER A 400 19.79 22.45 15.45
CA SER A 400 19.80 23.78 14.87
C SER A 400 18.99 24.75 15.72
N HIS A 401 19.36 26.03 15.69
CA HIS A 401 18.58 27.06 16.36
C HIS A 401 17.11 27.06 15.88
N MET A 402 16.87 26.73 14.61
CA MET A 402 15.52 26.67 14.03
C MET A 402 14.70 25.50 14.59
N GLN A 403 15.31 24.32 14.77
CA GLN A 403 14.63 23.18 15.40
C GLN A 403 14.24 23.48 16.85
N LYS A 404 15.11 24.15 17.62
CA LYS A 404 14.79 24.62 18.99
C LYS A 404 13.61 25.58 19.00
N VAL A 405 13.61 26.55 18.08
CA VAL A 405 12.52 27.53 17.98
C VAL A 405 11.21 26.85 17.59
N ALA A 406 11.23 25.92 16.64
CA ALA A 406 10.04 25.16 16.23
C ALA A 406 9.46 24.32 17.39
N LEU A 407 10.29 23.65 18.18
CA LEU A 407 9.86 22.92 19.38
C LEU A 407 9.27 23.86 20.44
N TYR A 408 9.88 25.02 20.65
CA TYR A 408 9.37 26.03 21.58
C TYR A 408 8.00 26.57 21.16
N GLU A 409 7.83 26.87 19.87
CA GLU A 409 6.54 27.31 19.32
C GLU A 409 5.48 26.21 19.42
N LEU A 410 5.84 24.96 19.10
CA LEU A 410 4.96 23.79 19.24
C LEU A 410 4.51 23.62 20.70
N ARG A 411 5.44 23.69 21.65
CA ARG A 411 5.15 23.68 23.09
C ARG A 411 4.17 24.78 23.47
N GLY A 412 4.41 26.02 23.01
CA GLY A 412 3.53 27.16 23.27
C GLY A 412 2.10 26.90 22.78
N MET A 413 1.95 26.34 21.57
CA MET A 413 0.65 25.94 21.02
C MET A 413 -0.02 24.85 21.87
N LEU A 414 0.71 23.82 22.29
CA LEU A 414 0.16 22.72 23.10
C LEU A 414 -0.36 23.20 24.46
N VAL A 415 0.40 24.06 25.15
CA VAL A 415 0.01 24.64 26.43
C VAL A 415 -1.22 25.54 26.28
N ARG A 416 -1.22 26.43 25.29
CA ARG A 416 -2.35 27.33 25.01
C ARG A 416 -3.63 26.56 24.64
N SER A 417 -3.49 25.50 23.85
CA SER A 417 -4.60 24.63 23.45
C SER A 417 -5.15 23.79 24.60
N GLN A 418 -4.48 23.78 25.77
CA GLN A 418 -4.81 22.92 26.90
C GLN A 418 -4.90 21.45 26.52
N CYS A 419 -3.99 21.00 25.63
CA CYS A 419 -3.98 19.63 25.13
C CYS A 419 -3.86 18.63 26.29
N ARG A 420 -4.47 17.46 26.14
CA ARG A 420 -4.35 16.35 27.09
C ARG A 420 -3.71 15.17 26.39
N LEU A 421 -2.40 15.25 26.20
CA LEU A 421 -1.64 14.26 25.46
C LEU A 421 -1.63 12.92 26.22
N ARG A 422 -2.09 11.86 25.55
CA ARG A 422 -2.06 10.47 26.00
C ARG A 422 -0.82 9.75 25.47
N LEU A 423 -0.40 10.06 24.25
CA LEU A 423 0.74 9.44 23.60
C LEU A 423 1.65 10.52 23.04
N VAL A 424 2.90 10.50 23.46
CA VAL A 424 3.95 11.37 22.92
C VAL A 424 5.09 10.49 22.45
N LYS A 425 5.42 10.57 21.16
CA LYS A 425 6.58 9.93 20.55
C LYS A 425 7.56 11.00 20.13
N VAL A 426 8.79 10.91 20.60
CA VAL A 426 9.89 11.74 20.13
C VAL A 426 10.99 10.81 19.63
N TYR A 427 11.29 10.91 18.34
CA TYR A 427 12.33 10.10 17.70
C TYR A 427 13.66 10.81 17.91
N LYS A 428 14.61 10.11 18.54
CA LYS A 428 15.93 10.66 18.82
C LYS A 428 16.83 10.62 17.60
N GLU A 429 16.76 9.53 16.86
CA GLU A 429 17.57 9.30 15.68
C GLU A 429 16.79 9.71 14.43
N THR A 430 17.44 10.51 13.58
CA THR A 430 16.96 10.68 12.20
C THR A 430 17.18 9.40 11.42
N VAL A 431 16.55 9.27 10.26
CA VAL A 431 16.76 8.11 9.35
C VAL A 431 18.23 7.90 8.97
N HIS A 432 19.08 8.91 9.16
CA HIS A 432 20.52 8.89 8.83
C HIS A 432 21.45 8.82 10.05
N GLY A 433 20.92 8.55 11.25
CA GLY A 433 21.77 8.36 12.44
C GLY A 433 22.03 9.61 13.28
N TYR A 434 21.38 10.75 12.97
CA TYR A 434 21.59 11.96 13.76
C TYR A 434 20.75 11.95 15.03
N CYS A 435 21.41 12.07 16.18
CA CYS A 435 20.77 12.22 17.46
C CYS A 435 20.39 13.68 17.73
N ALA A 436 19.11 13.95 17.94
CA ALA A 436 18.68 15.23 18.47
C ALA A 436 19.28 15.48 19.87
N ALA A 437 19.51 16.74 20.22
CA ALA A 437 20.13 17.07 21.49
C ALA A 437 19.20 16.67 22.66
N GLN A 438 19.62 15.67 23.44
CA GLN A 438 18.79 15.08 24.50
C GLN A 438 18.24 16.14 25.46
N ASN A 439 19.04 17.14 25.82
CA ASN A 439 18.60 18.23 26.69
C ASN A 439 17.42 19.04 26.13
N ALA A 440 17.35 19.25 24.81
CA ALA A 440 16.24 19.95 24.17
C ALA A 440 14.97 19.08 24.15
N ILE A 441 15.11 17.77 23.98
CA ILE A 441 14.00 16.81 24.07
C ILE A 441 13.49 16.75 25.51
N ASP A 442 14.37 16.61 26.50
CA ASP A 442 14.02 16.56 27.92
C ASP A 442 13.29 17.85 28.33
N GLU A 443 13.79 19.02 27.93
CA GLU A 443 13.15 20.31 28.18
C GLU A 443 11.77 20.40 27.54
N PHE A 444 11.63 19.93 26.29
CA PHE A 444 10.35 19.88 25.61
C PHE A 444 9.36 18.96 26.34
N LEU A 445 9.74 17.72 26.62
CA LEU A 445 8.90 16.73 27.30
C LEU A 445 8.49 17.16 28.71
N ALA A 446 9.41 17.78 29.48
CA ALA A 446 9.13 18.27 30.82
C ALA A 446 8.11 19.43 30.85
N SER A 447 7.82 20.04 29.70
CA SER A 447 7.08 21.29 29.63
C SER A 447 5.76 21.22 28.86
N ILE A 448 5.43 20.08 28.28
CA ILE A 448 4.17 19.84 27.58
C ILE A 448 3.10 19.27 28.52
N PRO A 449 1.80 19.54 28.25
CA PRO A 449 0.72 19.04 29.08
C PRO A 449 0.46 17.55 28.82
N LEU A 450 0.89 16.70 29.74
CA LEU A 450 0.67 15.26 29.73
C LEU A 450 -0.51 14.87 30.61
N ARG A 451 -1.26 13.84 30.21
CA ARG A 451 -2.20 13.18 31.12
C ARG A 451 -1.46 12.35 32.17
N SER A 452 -2.15 12.03 33.27
CA SER A 452 -1.60 11.16 34.32
C SER A 452 -1.33 9.73 33.85
N ASP A 453 -2.02 9.27 32.80
CA ASP A 453 -1.86 7.98 32.14
C ASP A 453 -1.08 8.08 30.82
N ALA A 454 -0.36 9.19 30.59
CA ALA A 454 0.36 9.39 29.35
C ALA A 454 1.53 8.43 29.20
N VAL A 455 1.72 7.92 27.98
CA VAL A 455 2.89 7.14 27.59
C VAL A 455 3.80 8.05 26.76
N CYS A 456 4.98 8.34 27.29
CA CYS A 456 6.06 8.98 26.56
C CYS A 456 7.00 7.88 26.05
N LEU A 457 7.08 7.74 24.74
CA LEU A 457 8.02 6.83 24.10
C LEU A 457 9.13 7.66 23.47
N GLU A 458 10.31 7.51 24.02
CA GLU A 458 11.54 7.86 23.34
C GLU A 458 11.89 6.67 22.44
N LEU A 459 11.85 6.90 21.13
CA LEU A 459 12.19 5.88 20.16
C LEU A 459 13.59 6.18 19.66
N GLU A 460 14.45 5.17 19.79
CA GLU A 460 15.75 5.12 19.14
C GLU A 460 15.54 4.98 17.63
#